data_AF-A0A7Z9SYH7-F1
#
_entry.id   AF-A0A7Z9SYH7-F1
#
_cell.length_a   1.000
_cell.length_b   1.000
_cell.length_c   1.000
_cell.angle_alpha   90.00
_cell.angle_beta   90.00
_cell.angle_gamma   90.00
#
_symmetry.space_group_name_H-M   'P 1'
#
loop_
_entity.id
_entity.type
_entity.pdbx_description
1 polymer ?
#
loop_
_entity_poly.entity_id
_entity_poly.type
_entity_poly.pdbx_seq_one_letter_code
_entity_poly.pdbx_strand_id
1 'polypeptide(L)'
;MIRFDRNSKIAYRKLAQAYSEIDDLENASIVYENLLKLDPRDLHIIVQTSKLYIELQNFRKGLLWAEKAIQVSKSSGQSFGQKGNVYYKAFQSCRSTDITNDDRIVASLAYKYFQLAEENNYTHYSGSAAWLKENETLFSRANWFMIDPDKQSKGYLLPETACYNWVEERLKKDPTW
;
A
#
# COMPACT_ATOMS: atom_id res chain seq x y z
N MET A 1 22.94 25.68 -12.52
CA MET A 1 23.00 24.23 -12.77
C MET A 1 23.96 23.63 -11.75
N ILE A 2 23.45 23.14 -10.62
CA ILE A 2 24.30 22.48 -9.62
C ILE A 2 24.64 21.10 -10.20
N ARG A 3 25.91 20.91 -10.53
CA ARG A 3 26.47 19.63 -11.00
C ARG A 3 26.32 18.61 -9.87
N PHE A 4 25.48 17.62 -10.10
CA PHE A 4 25.13 16.57 -9.15
C PHE A 4 26.31 15.63 -8.90
N ASP A 5 26.69 15.43 -7.64
CA ASP A 5 27.60 14.34 -7.28
C ASP A 5 26.78 13.07 -6.99
N ARG A 6 27.01 12.02 -7.80
CA ARG A 6 26.51 10.65 -7.57
C ARG A 6 26.81 10.19 -6.14
N ASN A 7 27.91 10.66 -5.54
CA ASN A 7 28.29 10.36 -4.16
C ASN A 7 27.31 10.94 -3.14
N SER A 8 26.71 12.11 -3.41
CA SER A 8 25.70 12.70 -2.52
C SER A 8 24.45 11.83 -2.47
N LYS A 9 23.93 11.33 -3.60
CA LYS A 9 22.77 10.42 -3.59
C LYS A 9 23.06 9.11 -2.84
N ILE A 10 24.27 8.56 -2.99
CA ILE A 10 24.70 7.34 -2.29
C ILE A 10 24.81 7.59 -0.78
N ALA A 11 25.40 8.71 -0.36
CA ALA A 11 25.56 9.07 1.05
C ALA A 11 24.19 9.22 1.75
N TYR A 12 23.24 9.92 1.13
CA TYR A 12 21.90 10.09 1.68
C TYR A 12 21.12 8.78 1.75
N ARG A 13 21.28 7.87 0.77
CA ARG A 13 20.69 6.53 0.84
C ARG A 13 21.23 5.73 2.02
N LYS A 14 22.55 5.75 2.22
CA LYS A 14 23.20 5.09 3.36
C LYS A 14 22.76 5.72 4.69
N LEU A 15 22.58 7.03 4.73
CA LEU A 15 22.09 7.74 5.92
C LEU A 15 20.65 7.34 6.27
N ALA A 16 19.75 7.32 5.29
CA ALA A 16 18.38 6.88 5.51
C ALA A 16 18.33 5.42 5.99
N GLN A 17 19.13 4.55 5.38
CA GLN A 17 19.25 3.15 5.80
C GLN A 17 19.79 3.04 7.24
N ALA A 18 20.83 3.81 7.59
CA ALA A 18 21.38 3.82 8.94
C ALA A 18 20.36 4.30 9.97
N TYR A 19 19.59 5.36 9.67
CA TYR A 19 18.49 5.81 10.52
C TYR A 19 17.42 4.73 10.71
N SER A 20 17.02 4.04 9.63
CA SER A 20 16.10 2.90 9.72
C SER A 20 16.67 1.74 10.53
N GLU A 21 17.96 1.45 10.42
CA GLU A 21 18.63 0.37 11.19
C GLU A 21 18.71 0.67 12.69
N ILE A 22 18.69 1.95 13.10
CA ILE A 22 18.62 2.36 14.51
C ILE A 22 17.20 2.73 14.97
N ASP A 23 16.17 2.37 14.19
CA ASP A 23 14.75 2.64 14.44
C ASP A 23 14.37 4.14 14.54
N ASP A 24 15.22 5.03 14.02
CA ASP A 24 14.95 6.46 13.88
C ASP A 24 14.21 6.74 12.57
N LEU A 25 12.99 6.22 12.51
CA LEU A 25 12.16 6.21 11.30
C LEU A 25 11.71 7.63 10.88
N GLU A 26 11.59 8.57 11.83
CA GLU A 26 11.24 9.95 11.54
C GLU A 26 12.36 10.65 10.77
N ASN A 27 13.61 10.55 11.22
CA ASN A 27 14.74 11.13 10.49
C ASN A 27 14.98 10.41 9.16
N ALA A 28 14.82 9.08 9.12
CA ALA A 28 14.86 8.34 7.84
C ALA A 28 13.86 8.90 6.82
N SER A 29 12.66 9.30 7.28
CA SER A 29 11.60 9.81 6.39
C SER A 29 11.97 11.15 5.78
N ILE A 30 12.54 12.05 6.60
CA ILE A 30 13.03 13.35 6.15
C ILE A 30 14.14 13.18 5.12
N VAL A 31 15.08 12.25 5.36
CA VAL A 31 16.19 11.99 4.43
C VAL A 31 15.69 11.44 3.09
N TYR A 32 14.76 10.48 3.10
CA TYR A 32 14.16 9.96 1.88
C TYR A 32 13.33 11.00 1.11
N GLU A 33 12.56 11.85 1.81
CA GLU A 33 11.82 12.93 1.16
C GLU A 33 12.77 13.97 0.54
N ASN A 34 13.89 14.28 1.20
CA ASN A 34 14.92 15.16 0.64
C ASN A 34 15.59 14.54 -0.59
N LEU A 35 15.85 13.22 -0.61
CA LEU A 35 16.31 12.53 -1.82
C LEU A 35 15.33 12.70 -2.99
N LEU A 36 14.02 12.68 -2.72
CA LEU A 36 12.98 12.86 -3.74
C LEU A 36 12.80 14.32 -4.18
N LYS A 37 13.27 15.31 -3.42
CA LYS A 37 13.39 16.69 -3.92
C LYS A 37 14.48 16.79 -4.99
N LEU A 38 15.54 15.99 -4.87
CA LEU A 38 16.65 15.94 -5.83
C LEU A 38 16.31 15.10 -7.07
N ASP A 39 15.58 14.01 -6.90
CA ASP A 39 15.14 13.14 -7.98
C ASP A 39 13.69 12.68 -7.76
N PRO A 40 12.70 13.48 -8.20
CA PRO A 40 11.29 13.23 -7.91
C PRO A 40 10.73 11.95 -8.55
N ARG A 41 11.49 11.31 -9.45
CA ARG A 41 11.09 10.14 -10.23
C ARG A 41 11.94 8.90 -9.93
N ASP A 42 12.80 8.94 -8.91
CA ASP A 42 13.55 7.76 -8.48
C ASP A 42 12.59 6.74 -7.82
N LEU A 43 12.09 5.80 -8.65
CA LEU A 43 11.12 4.79 -8.24
C LEU A 43 11.58 4.00 -7.01
N HIS A 44 12.87 3.68 -6.93
CA HIS A 44 13.42 2.94 -5.80
C HIS A 44 13.23 3.73 -4.51
N ILE A 45 13.59 5.02 -4.50
CA ILE A 45 13.42 5.87 -3.32
C ILE A 45 11.94 6.10 -2.98
N ILE A 46 11.09 6.27 -3.99
CA ILE A 46 9.63 6.39 -3.76
C ILE A 46 9.09 5.13 -3.05
N VAL A 47 9.47 3.94 -3.52
CA VAL A 47 9.07 2.67 -2.90
C VAL A 47 9.60 2.56 -1.48
N GLN A 48 10.87 2.92 -1.22
CA GLN A 48 11.42 2.89 0.14
C GLN A 48 10.71 3.87 1.07
N THR A 49 10.36 5.06 0.58
CA THR A 49 9.61 6.05 1.37
C THR A 49 8.23 5.51 1.75
N SER A 50 7.55 4.82 0.82
CA SER A 50 6.28 4.13 1.11
C SER A 50 6.44 3.04 2.17
N LYS A 51 7.50 2.22 2.10
CA LYS A 51 7.80 1.19 3.11
C LYS A 51 8.08 1.78 4.48
N LEU A 52 8.84 2.85 4.55
CA LEU A 52 9.13 3.53 5.80
C LEU A 52 7.86 4.05 6.47
N TYR A 53 6.93 4.61 5.69
CA TYR A 53 5.64 5.05 6.24
C TYR A 53 4.73 3.89 6.66
N ILE A 54 4.91 2.68 6.12
CA ILE A 54 4.29 1.46 6.67
C ILE A 54 4.87 1.14 8.05
N GLU A 55 6.20 1.22 8.22
CA GLU A 55 6.88 0.96 9.49
C GLU A 55 6.47 1.97 10.57
N LEU A 56 6.29 3.25 10.19
CA LEU A 56 5.71 4.30 11.02
C LEU A 56 4.20 4.14 11.29
N GLN A 57 3.56 3.08 10.77
CA GLN A 57 2.10 2.87 10.77
C GLN A 57 1.28 4.05 10.21
N ASN A 58 1.91 4.91 9.42
CA ASN A 58 1.27 6.02 8.72
C ASN A 58 0.83 5.57 7.32
N PHE A 59 -0.17 4.70 7.29
CA PHE A 59 -0.65 4.07 6.05
C PHE A 59 -1.17 5.09 5.03
N ARG A 60 -1.74 6.23 5.49
CA ARG A 60 -2.16 7.33 4.59
C ARG A 60 -0.98 7.86 3.78
N LYS A 61 0.14 8.22 4.44
CA LYS A 61 1.34 8.68 3.72
C LYS A 61 1.98 7.54 2.92
N GLY A 62 2.00 6.32 3.45
CA GLY A 62 2.48 5.13 2.74
C GLY A 62 1.75 4.92 1.41
N LEU A 63 0.42 5.11 1.41
CA LEU A 63 -0.45 5.03 0.23
C LEU A 63 -0.11 6.12 -0.78
N LEU A 64 0.01 7.38 -0.35
CA LEU A 64 0.36 8.51 -1.23
C LEU A 64 1.67 8.25 -1.99
N TRP A 65 2.69 7.71 -1.31
CA TRP A 65 3.95 7.36 -1.96
C TRP A 65 3.83 6.15 -2.89
N ALA A 66 3.04 5.13 -2.53
CA ALA A 66 2.77 4.00 -3.42
C ALA A 66 2.02 4.45 -4.70
N GLU A 67 1.09 5.39 -4.58
CA GLU A 67 0.39 5.99 -5.73
C GLU A 67 1.33 6.82 -6.60
N LYS A 68 2.25 7.57 -5.99
CA LYS A 68 3.32 8.26 -6.73
C LYS A 68 4.20 7.26 -7.50
N ALA A 69 4.50 6.10 -6.93
CA ALA A 69 5.27 5.04 -7.61
C ALA A 69 4.57 4.60 -8.90
N ILE A 70 3.25 4.36 -8.83
CA ILE A 70 2.41 4.01 -9.98
C ILE A 70 2.38 5.16 -11.01
N GLN A 71 2.29 6.41 -10.57
CA GLN A 71 2.31 7.57 -11.48
C GLN A 71 3.62 7.70 -12.26
N VAL A 72 4.75 7.47 -11.59
CA VAL A 72 6.09 7.61 -12.17
C VAL A 72 6.43 6.44 -13.09
N SER A 73 5.97 5.22 -12.78
CA SER A 73 6.18 4.02 -13.57
C SER A 73 4.84 3.29 -13.77
N LYS A 74 4.10 3.71 -14.80
CA LYS A 74 2.71 3.30 -15.10
C LYS A 74 2.48 1.80 -15.36
N SER A 75 3.50 0.95 -15.24
CA SER A 75 3.42 -0.49 -15.49
C SER A 75 4.44 -1.30 -14.68
N SER A 76 4.95 -0.74 -13.59
CA SER A 76 5.86 -1.49 -12.71
C SER A 76 5.03 -2.34 -11.75
N GLY A 77 5.09 -3.67 -11.91
CA GLY A 77 4.48 -4.60 -10.95
C GLY A 77 4.93 -4.36 -9.50
N GLN A 78 6.15 -3.85 -9.30
CA GLN A 78 6.63 -3.42 -7.98
C GLN A 78 5.77 -2.29 -7.38
N SER A 79 5.30 -1.35 -8.21
CA SER A 79 4.50 -0.21 -7.74
C SER A 79 3.09 -0.64 -7.34
N PHE A 80 2.46 -1.52 -8.12
CA PHE A 80 1.19 -2.14 -7.75
C PHE A 80 1.36 -2.97 -6.48
N GLY A 81 2.39 -3.82 -6.43
CA GLY A 81 2.70 -4.63 -5.26
C GLY A 81 2.89 -3.79 -4.01
N GLN A 82 3.56 -2.64 -4.10
CA GLN A 82 3.70 -1.75 -2.94
C GLN A 82 2.38 -1.14 -2.48
N LYS A 83 1.51 -0.74 -3.40
CA LYS A 83 0.17 -0.26 -3.03
C LYS A 83 -0.63 -1.37 -2.33
N GLY A 84 -0.55 -2.61 -2.85
CA GLY A 84 -1.12 -3.79 -2.20
C GLY A 84 -0.53 -4.03 -0.80
N ASN A 85 0.78 -3.85 -0.64
CA ASN A 85 1.46 -4.03 0.64
C ASN A 85 1.06 -2.98 1.68
N VAL A 86 0.78 -1.73 1.29
CA VAL A 86 0.22 -0.71 2.21
C VAL A 86 -1.11 -1.20 2.78
N TYR A 87 -2.04 -1.64 1.93
CA TYR A 87 -3.33 -2.18 2.37
C TYR A 87 -3.15 -3.45 3.20
N TYR A 88 -2.27 -4.36 2.80
CA TYR A 88 -2.01 -5.60 3.52
C TYR A 88 -1.50 -5.34 4.93
N LYS A 89 -0.56 -4.40 5.08
CA LYS A 89 0.02 -4.03 6.37
C LYS A 89 -0.98 -3.29 7.25
N ALA A 90 -1.82 -2.44 6.67
CA ALA A 90 -2.94 -1.86 7.39
C ALA A 90 -3.92 -2.93 7.87
N PHE A 91 -4.30 -3.88 7.02
CA PHE A 91 -5.13 -5.02 7.41
C PHE A 91 -4.50 -5.81 8.56
N GLN A 92 -3.20 -6.13 8.47
CA GLN A 92 -2.50 -6.85 9.54
C GLN A 92 -2.49 -6.08 10.87
N SER A 93 -2.41 -4.75 10.82
CA SER A 93 -2.35 -3.88 11.99
C SER A 93 -3.74 -3.60 12.60
N CYS A 94 -4.76 -3.47 11.76
CA CYS A 94 -6.09 -3.03 12.16
C CYS A 94 -7.06 -4.18 12.43
N ARG A 95 -6.84 -5.37 11.84
CA ARG A 95 -7.80 -6.48 11.92
C ARG A 95 -8.10 -6.87 13.36
N SER A 96 -9.38 -7.00 13.68
CA SER A 96 -9.84 -7.60 14.93
C SER A 96 -9.75 -9.12 14.89
N THR A 97 -9.96 -9.77 16.05
CA THR A 97 -10.07 -11.23 16.15
C THR A 97 -11.16 -11.76 15.23
N ASP A 98 -12.32 -11.11 15.23
CA ASP A 98 -13.40 -11.36 14.28
C ASP A 98 -13.20 -10.46 13.06
N ILE A 99 -12.90 -11.05 11.90
CA ILE A 99 -12.63 -10.29 10.67
C ILE A 99 -13.92 -9.60 10.20
N THR A 100 -13.91 -8.26 10.25
CA THR A 100 -15.05 -7.41 9.89
C THR A 100 -15.18 -7.21 8.38
N ASN A 101 -16.29 -6.61 7.93
CA ASN A 101 -16.43 -6.20 6.54
C ASN A 101 -15.40 -5.14 6.12
N ASP A 102 -15.00 -4.24 7.02
CA ASP A 102 -13.97 -3.25 6.76
C ASP A 102 -12.60 -3.91 6.53
N ASP A 103 -12.24 -4.88 7.38
CA ASP A 103 -11.04 -5.68 7.21
C ASP A 103 -11.04 -6.40 5.86
N ARG A 104 -12.19 -7.00 5.50
CA ARG A 104 -12.40 -7.69 4.22
C ARG A 104 -12.26 -6.74 3.03
N ILE A 105 -12.77 -5.51 3.14
CA ILE A 105 -12.62 -4.50 2.08
C ILE A 105 -11.15 -4.19 1.84
N VAL A 106 -10.39 -3.93 2.91
CA VAL A 106 -8.97 -3.58 2.82
C VAL A 106 -8.12 -4.78 2.38
N ALA A 107 -8.42 -5.98 2.86
CA ALA A 107 -7.84 -7.23 2.39
C ALA A 107 -8.10 -7.46 0.90
N SER A 108 -9.31 -7.20 0.40
CA SER A 108 -9.64 -7.29 -1.02
C SER A 108 -8.89 -6.27 -1.86
N LEU A 109 -8.71 -5.04 -1.38
CA LEU A 109 -7.88 -4.04 -2.05
C LEU A 109 -6.41 -4.49 -2.11
N ALA A 110 -5.86 -5.03 -1.02
CA ALA A 110 -4.52 -5.60 -1.01
C ALA A 110 -4.36 -6.72 -2.06
N TYR A 111 -5.29 -7.69 -2.04
CA TYR A 111 -5.30 -8.82 -2.96
C TYR A 111 -5.36 -8.37 -4.43
N LYS A 112 -6.27 -7.44 -4.77
CA LYS A 112 -6.38 -6.84 -6.10
C LYS A 112 -5.04 -6.30 -6.60
N TYR A 113 -4.32 -5.56 -5.76
CA TYR A 113 -3.04 -4.96 -6.17
C TYR A 113 -1.89 -5.98 -6.23
N PHE A 114 -1.95 -7.06 -5.47
CA PHE A 114 -1.03 -8.18 -5.65
C PHE A 114 -1.28 -8.92 -6.97
N GLN A 115 -2.54 -9.13 -7.36
CA GLN A 115 -2.85 -9.69 -8.68
C GLN A 115 -2.36 -8.78 -9.81
N LEU A 116 -2.61 -7.47 -9.72
CA LEU A 116 -2.07 -6.50 -10.69
C LEU A 116 -0.54 -6.52 -10.73
N ALA A 117 0.13 -6.73 -9.60
CA ALA A 117 1.59 -6.88 -9.55
C ALA A 117 2.06 -8.13 -10.30
N GLU A 118 1.41 -9.27 -10.10
CA GLU A 118 1.70 -10.54 -10.77
C GLU A 118 1.46 -10.47 -12.28
N GLU A 119 0.33 -9.88 -12.71
CA GLU A 119 0.03 -9.60 -14.11
C GLU A 119 1.11 -8.72 -14.78
N ASN A 120 1.83 -7.93 -13.99
CA ASN A 120 2.96 -7.12 -14.40
C ASN A 120 4.32 -7.74 -14.03
N ASN A 121 4.41 -9.08 -13.99
CA ASN A 121 5.61 -9.88 -13.77
C ASN A 121 6.33 -9.62 -12.42
N TYR A 122 5.60 -9.25 -11.37
CA TYR A 122 6.15 -9.01 -10.04
C TYR A 122 5.47 -9.89 -8.98
N THR A 123 6.09 -11.03 -8.69
CA THR A 123 5.55 -12.10 -7.82
C THR A 123 6.01 -12.04 -6.36
N HIS A 124 6.63 -10.93 -5.94
CA HIS A 124 7.17 -10.80 -4.59
C HIS A 124 6.11 -10.98 -3.49
N TYR A 125 4.83 -10.70 -3.80
CA TYR A 125 3.72 -10.77 -2.85
C TYR A 125 2.80 -11.99 -3.05
N SER A 126 3.17 -12.96 -3.90
CA SER A 126 2.32 -14.11 -4.20
C SER A 126 1.94 -14.93 -2.95
N GLY A 127 2.86 -15.07 -2.00
CA GLY A 127 2.57 -15.74 -0.72
C GLY A 127 1.53 -14.98 0.13
N SER A 128 1.61 -13.65 0.16
CA SER A 128 0.62 -12.83 0.88
C SER A 128 -0.74 -12.86 0.18
N ALA A 129 -0.76 -12.86 -1.16
CA ALA A 129 -1.98 -13.00 -1.94
C ALA A 129 -2.65 -14.38 -1.71
N ALA A 130 -1.86 -15.46 -1.71
CA ALA A 130 -2.34 -16.80 -1.40
C ALA A 130 -2.91 -16.87 0.02
N TRP A 131 -2.19 -16.34 1.01
CA TRP A 131 -2.64 -16.32 2.40
C TRP A 131 -3.99 -15.61 2.56
N LEU A 132 -4.17 -14.43 1.96
CA LEU A 132 -5.43 -13.67 2.04
C LEU A 132 -6.61 -14.49 1.49
N LYS A 133 -6.39 -15.20 0.39
CA LYS A 133 -7.40 -16.03 -0.27
C LYS A 133 -7.72 -17.29 0.53
N GLU A 134 -6.69 -18.00 1.00
CA GLU A 134 -6.81 -19.28 1.71
C GLU A 134 -7.41 -19.14 3.11
N ASN A 135 -7.24 -17.98 3.76
CA ASN A 135 -7.76 -17.71 5.11
C ASN A 135 -9.12 -17.00 5.07
N GLU A 136 -9.83 -17.05 3.94
CA GLU A 136 -11.18 -16.48 3.77
C GLU A 136 -11.30 -15.02 4.22
N THR A 137 -10.23 -14.23 4.06
CA THR A 137 -10.16 -12.84 4.53
C THR A 137 -10.75 -11.84 3.54
N LEU A 138 -11.01 -12.28 2.30
CA LEU A 138 -11.49 -11.41 1.23
C LEU A 138 -12.98 -11.10 1.40
N PHE A 139 -13.38 -9.94 0.90
CA PHE A 139 -14.79 -9.58 0.76
C PHE A 139 -15.44 -10.45 -0.32
N SER A 140 -16.49 -11.17 0.04
CA SER A 140 -17.12 -12.18 -0.81
C SER A 140 -18.56 -11.82 -1.19
N ARG A 141 -19.14 -12.62 -2.10
CA ARG A 141 -20.56 -12.56 -2.46
C ARG A 141 -21.46 -12.65 -1.24
N ALA A 142 -21.17 -13.55 -0.30
CA ALA A 142 -21.96 -13.72 0.92
C ALA A 142 -21.96 -12.43 1.76
N ASN A 143 -20.80 -11.78 1.90
CA ASN A 143 -20.71 -10.50 2.60
C ASN A 143 -21.54 -9.43 1.89
N TRP A 144 -21.47 -9.34 0.56
CA TRP A 144 -22.22 -8.36 -0.23
C TRP A 144 -23.73 -8.41 0.04
N PHE A 145 -24.34 -9.60 0.03
CA PHE A 145 -25.78 -9.76 0.25
C PHE A 145 -26.22 -9.53 1.71
N MET A 146 -25.28 -9.49 2.65
CA MET A 146 -25.54 -9.15 4.04
C MET A 146 -25.37 -7.65 4.35
N ILE A 147 -24.92 -6.84 3.39
CA ILE A 147 -24.82 -5.38 3.55
C ILE A 147 -26.21 -4.73 3.50
N ASP A 148 -26.37 -3.59 4.17
CA ASP A 148 -27.55 -2.73 4.05
C ASP A 148 -27.91 -2.42 2.58
N PRO A 149 -29.19 -2.58 2.15
CA PRO A 149 -29.63 -2.29 0.79
C PRO A 149 -29.25 -0.89 0.26
N ASP A 150 -29.28 0.13 1.12
CA ASP A 150 -28.92 1.50 0.73
C ASP A 150 -27.44 1.61 0.39
N LYS A 151 -26.58 0.87 1.11
CA LYS A 151 -25.15 0.76 0.78
C LYS A 151 -24.93 -0.08 -0.47
N GLN A 152 -25.66 -1.19 -0.65
CA GLN A 152 -25.57 -2.02 -1.85
C GLN A 152 -25.93 -1.23 -3.13
N SER A 153 -26.94 -0.36 -3.05
CA SER A 153 -27.43 0.45 -4.18
C SER A 153 -26.34 1.34 -4.80
N LYS A 154 -25.31 1.72 -4.04
CA LYS A 154 -24.18 2.53 -4.51
C LYS A 154 -23.26 1.76 -5.45
N GLY A 155 -23.28 0.43 -5.44
CA GLY A 155 -22.43 -0.43 -6.28
C GLY A 155 -20.96 -0.47 -5.86
N TYR A 156 -20.60 0.10 -4.71
CA TYR A 156 -19.26 0.04 -4.14
C TYR A 156 -19.29 0.20 -2.61
N LEU A 157 -18.20 -0.18 -1.96
CA LEU A 157 -17.99 -0.07 -0.52
C LEU A 157 -16.71 0.71 -0.21
N LEU A 158 -16.71 1.37 0.95
CA LEU A 158 -15.57 1.99 1.61
C LEU A 158 -15.60 1.50 3.07
N PRO A 159 -14.44 1.30 3.71
CA PRO A 159 -14.42 1.03 5.15
C PRO A 159 -14.82 2.29 5.92
N GLU A 160 -15.43 2.12 7.10
CA GLU A 160 -16.03 3.20 7.89
C GLU A 160 -15.36 3.37 9.27
N THR A 161 -14.61 2.36 9.71
CA THR A 161 -13.91 2.36 11.00
C THR A 161 -12.74 3.34 11.04
N ALA A 162 -12.42 3.82 12.24
CA ALA A 162 -11.36 4.80 12.46
C ALA A 162 -9.98 4.34 11.94
N CYS A 163 -9.68 3.04 11.99
CA CYS A 163 -8.40 2.49 11.53
C CYS A 163 -8.19 2.62 10.01
N TYR A 164 -9.29 2.68 9.25
CA TYR A 164 -9.28 2.71 7.79
C TYR A 164 -9.88 3.99 7.19
N ASN A 165 -10.12 5.04 7.99
CA ASN A 165 -10.72 6.30 7.50
C ASN A 165 -9.86 7.07 6.45
N TRP A 166 -8.67 6.58 6.15
CA TRP A 166 -7.77 7.06 5.11
C TRP A 166 -7.91 6.31 3.79
N VAL A 167 -8.65 5.20 3.76
CA VAL A 167 -8.91 4.42 2.56
C VAL A 167 -10.04 5.07 1.78
N GLU A 168 -9.66 5.83 0.74
CA GLU A 168 -10.60 6.52 -0.14
C GLU A 168 -10.89 5.70 -1.43
N GLU A 169 -10.16 4.60 -1.65
CA GLU A 169 -10.35 3.73 -2.79
C GLU A 169 -11.56 2.81 -2.62
N ARG A 170 -12.47 2.88 -3.59
CA ARG A 170 -13.73 2.13 -3.60
C ARG A 170 -13.51 0.66 -3.98
N LEU A 171 -14.00 -0.26 -3.15
CA LEU A 171 -14.21 -1.64 -3.57
C LEU A 171 -15.51 -1.75 -4.34
N LYS A 172 -15.44 -1.92 -5.66
CA LYS A 172 -16.63 -2.05 -6.52
C LYS A 172 -17.27 -3.43 -6.33
N LYS A 173 -18.60 -3.51 -6.49
CA LYS A 173 -19.31 -4.78 -6.62
C LYS A 173 -18.65 -5.62 -7.71
N ASP A 174 -18.36 -6.89 -7.42
CA ASP A 174 -17.94 -7.82 -8.46
C ASP A 174 -19.11 -8.02 -9.46
N PRO A 175 -18.87 -7.89 -10.77
CA PRO A 175 -19.92 -8.08 -11.78
C PRO A 175 -20.58 -9.47 -11.77
N THR A 176 -19.94 -10.48 -11.16
CA THR A 176 -20.42 -11.87 -11.13
C THR A 176 -21.41 -12.17 -9.99
N TRP A 177 -21.67 -11.21 -9.09
CA TRP A 177 -22.49 -11.42 -7.88
C TRP A 177 -23.98 -11.14 -8.04
#